data_AF-A0A965G093-F1
#
_entry.id   AF-A0A965G093-F1
#
_cell.length_a   1.000
_cell.length_b   1.000
_cell.length_c   1.000
_cell.angle_alpha   90.00
_cell.angle_beta   90.00
_cell.angle_gamma   90.00
#
_symmetry.space_group_name_H-M   'P 1'
#
loop_
_entity.id
_entity.type
_entity.pdbx_description
1 polymer ?
#
loop_
_entity_poly.entity_id
_entity_poly.type
_entity_poly.pdbx_seq_one_letter_code
_entity_poly.pdbx_strand_id
1 'polypeptide(L)'
;MDKNNAQITLRVGVVGLLATVAVAFALSFFSDKLLPVELHQWKEAQEVGFIAFAVFGLAILGLGLLLISLIGLLFLQRWAAWLLLVVCLVFNFLSLVEPTVEPGIMAFLGSGEDLLTGAVLAVAFFTSALKKDA
;
A
#
# COMPACT_ATOMS: atom_id res chain seq x y z
N MET A 1 -22.72 -13.06 -5.47
CA MET A 1 -21.44 -13.52 -6.07
C MET A 1 -21.11 -14.87 -5.46
N ASP A 2 -20.85 -15.87 -6.29
CA ASP A 2 -20.52 -17.21 -5.81
C ASP A 2 -19.20 -17.21 -5.03
N LYS A 3 -19.08 -18.07 -4.02
CA LYS A 3 -17.91 -18.14 -3.14
C LYS A 3 -16.62 -18.33 -3.92
N ASN A 4 -16.63 -19.20 -4.93
CA ASN A 4 -15.47 -19.45 -5.79
C ASN A 4 -15.08 -18.20 -6.59
N ASN A 5 -16.06 -17.51 -7.18
CA ASN A 5 -15.83 -16.27 -7.94
C ASN A 5 -15.27 -15.17 -7.02
N ALA A 6 -15.78 -15.05 -5.79
CA ALA A 6 -15.26 -14.10 -4.80
C ALA A 6 -13.80 -14.37 -4.39
N GLN A 7 -13.43 -15.64 -4.24
CA GLN A 7 -12.04 -16.04 -3.93
C GLN A 7 -11.09 -15.77 -5.09
N ILE A 8 -11.54 -16.01 -6.33
CA ILE A 8 -10.76 -15.70 -7.53
C ILE A 8 -10.56 -14.19 -7.65
N THR A 9 -11.64 -13.39 -7.51
CA THR A 9 -11.56 -11.92 -7.52
C THR A 9 -10.60 -11.40 -6.46
N LEU A 10 -10.65 -11.94 -5.24
CA LEU A 10 -9.74 -11.55 -4.16
C LEU A 10 -8.28 -11.84 -4.54
N ARG A 11 -7.98 -13.05 -5.03
CA ARG A 11 -6.60 -13.43 -5.41
C ARG A 11 -6.08 -12.59 -6.57
N VAL A 12 -6.90 -12.36 -7.59
CA VAL A 12 -6.54 -11.50 -8.73
C VAL A 12 -6.29 -10.07 -8.26
N GLY A 13 -7.13 -9.54 -7.37
CA GLY A 13 -6.93 -8.21 -6.77
C GLY A 13 -5.64 -8.12 -5.98
N VAL A 14 -5.33 -9.12 -5.15
CA VAL A 14 -4.08 -9.17 -4.36
C VAL A 14 -2.85 -9.29 -5.25
N VAL A 15 -2.90 -10.10 -6.31
CA VAL A 15 -1.81 -10.20 -7.30
C VAL A 15 -1.64 -8.86 -8.04
N GLY A 16 -2.74 -8.20 -8.41
CA GLY A 16 -2.72 -6.86 -9.00
C GLY A 16 -2.08 -5.82 -8.08
N LEU A 17 -2.37 -5.87 -6.79
CA LEU A 17 -1.72 -5.03 -5.78
C LEU A 17 -0.22 -5.30 -5.69
N LEU A 18 0.18 -6.58 -5.59
CA LEU A 18 1.61 -6.94 -5.57
C LEU A 18 2.35 -6.45 -6.83
N ALA A 19 1.71 -6.55 -8.00
CA ALA A 19 2.28 -6.02 -9.24
C ALA A 19 2.42 -4.50 -9.20
N THR A 20 1.42 -3.79 -8.68
CA THR A 20 1.43 -2.32 -8.55
C THR A 20 2.52 -1.85 -7.59
N VAL A 21 2.65 -2.51 -6.43
CA VAL A 21 3.73 -2.25 -5.46
C VAL A 21 5.11 -2.50 -6.08
N ALA A 22 5.26 -3.58 -6.86
CA ALA A 22 6.53 -3.86 -7.54
C ALA A 22 6.87 -2.80 -8.59
N VAL A 23 5.88 -2.30 -9.34
CA VAL A 23 6.08 -1.21 -10.30
C VAL A 23 6.41 0.10 -9.58
N ALA A 24 5.73 0.42 -8.48
CA ALA A 24 6.01 1.61 -7.68
C ALA A 24 7.44 1.58 -7.12
N PHE A 25 7.86 0.42 -6.61
CA PHE A 25 9.22 0.21 -6.14
C PHE A 25 10.27 0.31 -7.26
N ALA A 26 9.96 -0.17 -8.47
CA ALA A 26 10.86 0.00 -9.60
C ALA A 26 10.98 1.47 -10.02
N LEU A 27 9.85 2.21 -10.00
CA LEU A 27 9.80 3.62 -10.35
C LEU A 27 10.44 4.53 -9.29
N SER A 28 10.48 4.12 -8.02
CA SER A 28 11.12 4.91 -6.96
C SER A 28 12.60 5.19 -7.27
N PHE A 29 13.32 4.24 -7.89
CA PHE A 29 14.71 4.43 -8.34
C PHE A 29 14.87 5.51 -9.42
N PHE A 30 13.80 5.82 -10.15
CA PHE A 30 13.79 6.85 -11.19
C PHE A 30 13.10 8.15 -10.72
N SER A 31 12.39 8.10 -9.59
CA SER A 31 11.58 9.21 -9.07
C SER A 31 12.41 10.47 -8.79
N ASP A 32 13.62 10.31 -8.26
CA ASP A 32 14.52 11.44 -7.98
C ASP A 32 14.97 12.17 -9.26
N LYS A 33 14.93 11.52 -10.42
CA LYS A 33 15.27 12.17 -11.71
C LYS A 33 14.09 12.90 -12.34
N LEU A 34 12.89 12.70 -11.80
CA LEU A 34 11.64 13.27 -12.32
C LEU A 34 11.23 14.55 -11.56
N LEU A 35 11.90 14.86 -10.44
CA LEU A 35 11.62 16.06 -9.65
C LEU A 35 12.41 17.28 -10.16
N PRO A 36 11.75 18.44 -10.32
CA PRO A 36 12.43 19.73 -10.54
C PRO A 36 13.44 20.05 -9.43
N VAL A 37 14.54 20.72 -9.79
CA VAL A 37 15.68 21.02 -8.88
C VAL A 37 15.25 21.74 -7.60
N GLU A 38 14.26 22.62 -7.67
CA GLU A 38 13.72 23.39 -6.54
C GLU A 38 13.07 22.50 -5.48
N LEU A 39 12.39 21.41 -5.90
CA LEU A 39 11.73 20.47 -5.00
C LEU A 39 12.71 19.47 -4.38
N HIS A 40 13.81 19.19 -5.09
CA HIS A 40 14.92 18.41 -4.55
C HIS A 40 15.59 19.10 -3.37
N GLN A 41 15.89 20.40 -3.52
CA GLN A 41 16.52 21.19 -2.45
C GLN A 41 15.62 21.33 -1.22
N TRP A 42 14.31 21.43 -1.41
CA TRP A 42 13.35 21.44 -0.31
C TRP A 42 13.30 20.09 0.43
N LYS A 43 13.29 18.97 -0.31
CA LYS A 43 13.30 17.61 0.26
C LYS A 43 14.56 17.36 1.08
N GLU A 44 15.73 17.70 0.55
CA GLU A 44 17.02 17.56 1.25
C GLU A 44 17.11 18.43 2.50
N ALA A 45 16.52 19.63 2.50
CA ALA A 45 16.48 20.50 3.67
C ALA A 45 15.59 19.96 4.81
N GLN A 46 14.67 19.05 4.50
CA GLN A 46 13.66 18.53 5.43
C GLN A 46 13.99 17.13 5.97
N GLU A 47 14.84 16.35 5.29
CA GLU A 47 15.24 14.99 5.71
C GLU A 47 16.20 14.95 6.92
N VAL A 48 16.57 16.09 7.51
CA VAL A 48 17.56 16.15 8.58
C VAL A 48 16.89 16.11 9.96
N GLY A 49 16.70 14.92 10.54
CA GLY A 49 16.26 14.81 11.94
C GLY A 49 15.86 13.41 12.44
N PHE A 50 15.68 13.30 13.76
CA PHE A 50 15.20 12.07 14.42
C PHE A 50 13.81 11.61 13.93
N ILE A 51 12.97 12.56 13.52
CA ILE A 51 11.62 12.29 12.99
C ILE A 51 11.72 11.55 11.65
N ALA A 52 12.59 12.00 10.74
CA ALA A 52 12.81 11.34 9.45
C ALA A 52 13.31 9.90 9.62
N PHE A 53 14.20 9.63 10.58
CA PHE A 53 14.65 8.27 10.89
C PHE A 53 13.51 7.39 11.44
N ALA A 54 12.68 7.94 12.33
CA ALA A 54 11.53 7.22 12.87
C ALA A 54 10.50 6.90 11.78
N VAL A 55 10.20 7.85 10.89
CA VAL A 55 9.30 7.66 9.74
C VAL A 55 9.85 6.60 8.78
N PHE A 56 11.15 6.65 8.48
CA PHE A 56 11.80 5.64 7.63
C PHE A 56 11.70 4.23 8.23
N GLY A 57 11.97 4.09 9.53
CA GLY A 57 11.80 2.82 10.23
C GLY A 57 10.36 2.31 10.22
N LEU A 58 9.38 3.22 10.39
CA LEU A 58 7.96 2.90 10.35
C LEU A 58 7.49 2.52 8.94
N ALA A 59 8.05 3.15 7.90
CA ALA A 59 7.79 2.81 6.51
C ALA A 59 8.28 1.39 6.16
N ILE A 60 9.49 1.01 6.61
CA ILE A 60 10.02 -0.36 6.42
C ILE A 60 9.14 -1.38 7.13
N LEU A 61 8.78 -1.12 8.39
CA LEU A 61 7.93 -2.00 9.18
C LEU A 61 6.53 -2.12 8.55
N GLY A 62 5.97 -1.01 8.09
CA GLY A 62 4.69 -0.96 7.40
C GLY A 62 4.71 -1.73 6.08
N LEU A 63 5.79 -1.64 5.29
CA LEU A 63 5.97 -2.44 4.07
C LEU A 63 6.01 -3.94 4.39
N GLY A 64 6.73 -4.33 5.44
CA GLY A 64 6.78 -5.72 5.89
C GLY A 64 5.40 -6.25 6.31
N LEU A 65 4.66 -5.46 7.09
CA LEU A 65 3.29 -5.80 7.51
C LEU A 65 2.33 -5.87 6.31
N LEU A 66 2.48 -4.96 5.34
CA LEU A 66 1.71 -4.99 4.10
C LEU A 66 1.93 -6.30 3.36
N LEU A 67 3.19 -6.73 3.15
CA LEU A 67 3.49 -8.00 2.49
C LEU A 67 2.92 -9.20 3.26
N ILE A 68 3.02 -9.22 4.59
CA ILE A 68 2.44 -10.27 5.44
C ILE A 68 0.91 -10.33 5.25
N SER A 69 0.24 -9.17 5.17
CA SER A 69 -1.20 -9.10 4.93
C SER A 69 -1.58 -9.63 3.55
N LEU A 70 -0.83 -9.27 2.50
CA LEU A 70 -1.09 -9.72 1.13
C LEU A 70 -0.90 -11.23 1.01
N ILE A 71 0.18 -11.77 1.60
CA ILE A 71 0.42 -13.21 1.64
C ILE A 71 -0.73 -13.91 2.39
N GLY A 72 -1.14 -13.41 3.56
CA GLY A 72 -2.27 -13.96 4.31
C GLY A 72 -3.58 -13.95 3.53
N LEU A 73 -3.84 -12.90 2.73
CA LEU A 73 -5.01 -12.81 1.86
C LEU A 73 -4.95 -13.79 0.69
N LEU A 74 -3.78 -14.10 0.13
CA LEU A 74 -3.63 -15.17 -0.87
C LEU A 74 -4.04 -16.54 -0.29
N PHE A 75 -3.72 -16.78 0.98
CA PHE A 75 -4.16 -17.96 1.74
C PHE A 75 -5.57 -17.85 2.31
N LEU A 76 -6.34 -16.84 1.91
CA LEU A 76 -7.74 -16.61 2.34
C LEU A 76 -7.90 -16.52 3.87
N GLN A 77 -6.90 -15.98 4.55
CA GLN A 77 -6.93 -15.81 6.01
C GLN A 77 -7.67 -14.54 6.41
N ARG A 78 -8.62 -14.65 7.35
CA ARG A 78 -9.43 -13.51 7.79
C ARG A 78 -8.65 -12.48 8.60
N TRP A 79 -7.63 -12.90 9.35
CA TRP A 79 -6.79 -11.97 10.11
C TRP A 79 -6.00 -11.02 9.20
N ALA A 80 -5.70 -11.46 7.98
CA ALA A 80 -4.92 -10.71 7.02
C ALA A 80 -5.68 -9.48 6.46
N ALA A 81 -7.01 -9.59 6.32
CA ALA A 81 -7.86 -8.46 5.92
C ALA A 81 -7.85 -7.34 6.96
N TRP A 82 -7.90 -7.70 8.26
CA TRP A 82 -7.79 -6.73 9.34
C TRP A 82 -6.40 -6.10 9.42
N LEU A 83 -5.36 -6.90 9.20
CA LEU A 83 -3.99 -6.40 9.18
C LEU A 83 -3.77 -5.40 8.04
N LEU A 84 -4.26 -5.70 6.83
CA LEU A 84 -4.22 -4.78 5.70
C LEU A 84 -4.92 -3.45 6.04
N LEU A 85 -6.12 -3.50 6.63
CA LEU A 85 -6.86 -2.30 7.01
C LEU A 85 -6.10 -1.43 8.03
N VAL A 86 -5.51 -2.05 9.07
CA VAL A 86 -4.72 -1.33 10.07
C VAL A 86 -3.50 -0.67 9.42
N VAL A 87 -2.79 -1.38 8.56
CA VAL A 87 -1.63 -0.86 7.84
C VAL A 87 -2.03 0.35 6.99
N CYS A 88 -3.11 0.25 6.20
CA CYS A 88 -3.61 1.37 5.39
C CYS A 88 -3.97 2.59 6.23
N LEU A 89 -4.59 2.40 7.40
CA LEU A 89 -4.91 3.51 8.30
C LEU A 89 -3.65 4.17 8.84
N VAL A 90 -2.68 3.39 9.30
CA VAL A 90 -1.40 3.92 9.82
C VAL A 90 -0.68 4.74 8.75
N PHE A 91 -0.59 4.25 7.52
CA PHE A 91 0.04 4.99 6.42
C PHE A 91 -0.72 6.28 6.05
N ASN A 92 -2.05 6.25 6.05
CA ASN A 92 -2.84 7.47 5.86
C ASN A 92 -2.66 8.48 6.99
N PHE A 93 -2.46 8.03 8.24
CA PHE A 93 -2.14 8.93 9.34
C PHE A 93 -0.74 9.52 9.20
N LEU A 94 0.25 8.73 8.75
CA LEU A 94 1.59 9.25 8.50
C LEU A 94 1.61 10.29 7.38
N SER A 95 0.87 10.07 6.29
CA SER A 95 0.82 11.02 5.17
C SER A 95 0.17 12.37 5.54
N LEU A 96 -0.63 12.42 6.61
CA LEU A 96 -1.17 13.68 7.14
C LEU A 96 -0.14 14.48 7.96
N VAL A 97 0.90 13.83 8.48
CA VAL A 97 1.88 14.47 9.38
C VAL A 97 3.03 15.10 8.59
N GLU A 98 3.47 14.48 7.51
CA GLU A 98 4.57 14.98 6.69
C GLU A 98 4.07 15.48 5.32
N PRO A 99 4.31 16.75 4.96
CA PRO A 99 4.10 17.19 3.60
C PRO A 99 5.07 16.44 2.69
N THR A 100 4.54 15.64 1.76
CA THR A 100 5.34 14.89 0.79
C THR A 100 5.22 15.55 -0.58
N VAL A 101 6.34 15.56 -1.31
CA VAL A 101 6.38 15.97 -2.72
C VAL A 101 6.67 14.72 -3.53
N GLU A 102 5.72 14.33 -4.37
CA GLU A 102 5.80 13.10 -5.13
C GLU A 102 5.63 13.39 -6.63
N PRO A 103 6.40 12.74 -7.53
CA PRO A 103 6.21 12.91 -8.96
C PRO A 103 4.79 12.53 -9.40
N GLY A 104 4.23 13.24 -10.38
CA GLY A 104 2.84 13.00 -10.83
C GLY A 104 2.55 11.56 -11.27
N ILE A 105 3.54 10.84 -11.82
CA ILE A 105 3.41 9.42 -12.19
C ILE A 105 3.28 8.53 -10.95
N MET A 106 4.03 8.83 -9.89
CA MET A 106 3.98 8.10 -8.63
C MET A 106 2.66 8.39 -7.90
N ALA A 107 2.20 9.65 -7.88
CA ALA A 107 0.89 10.01 -7.34
C ALA A 107 -0.28 9.33 -8.07
N PHE A 108 -0.21 9.20 -9.40
CA PHE A 108 -1.19 8.44 -10.18
C PHE A 108 -1.19 6.96 -9.82
N LEU A 109 0.00 6.36 -9.71
CA LEU A 109 0.13 4.95 -9.35
C LEU A 109 -0.36 4.68 -7.93
N GLY A 110 -0.03 5.55 -6.96
CA GLY A 110 -0.52 5.49 -5.58
C GLY A 110 -2.04 5.61 -5.52
N SER A 111 -2.65 6.53 -6.27
CA SER A 111 -4.11 6.65 -6.35
C SER A 111 -4.76 5.38 -6.92
N GLY A 112 -4.12 4.75 -7.92
CA GLY A 112 -4.57 3.46 -8.47
C GLY A 112 -4.45 2.31 -7.48
N GLU A 113 -3.37 2.29 -6.71
CA GLU A 113 -3.14 1.33 -5.63
C GLU A 113 -4.19 1.47 -4.53
N ASP A 114 -4.54 2.70 -4.12
CA ASP A 114 -5.57 2.96 -3.11
C ASP A 114 -6.95 2.44 -3.55
N LEU A 115 -7.30 2.65 -4.82
CA LEU A 115 -8.55 2.13 -5.40
C LEU A 115 -8.56 0.59 -5.41
N LEU A 116 -7.46 -0.03 -5.83
CA LEU A 116 -7.31 -1.49 -5.82
C LEU A 116 -7.35 -2.05 -4.39
N THR A 117 -6.72 -1.36 -3.44
CA THR A 117 -6.69 -1.74 -2.03
C THR A 117 -8.08 -1.65 -1.42
N GLY A 118 -8.80 -0.57 -1.70
CA GLY A 118 -10.21 -0.40 -1.33
C GLY A 118 -11.09 -1.50 -1.93
N ALA A 119 -10.89 -1.86 -3.20
CA ALA A 119 -11.62 -2.96 -3.83
C ALA A 119 -11.31 -4.32 -3.19
N VAL A 120 -10.04 -4.61 -2.88
CA VAL A 120 -9.63 -5.85 -2.19
C VAL A 120 -10.22 -5.92 -0.79
N LEU A 121 -10.20 -4.83 -0.03
CA LEU A 121 -10.84 -4.74 1.28
C LEU A 121 -12.37 -4.91 1.17
N ALA A 122 -12.99 -4.29 0.17
CA ALA A 122 -14.42 -4.44 -0.06
C ALA A 122 -14.79 -5.91 -0.35
N VAL A 123 -14.03 -6.59 -1.19
CA VAL A 123 -14.21 -8.02 -1.45
C VAL A 123 -13.95 -8.84 -0.18
N ALA A 124 -12.90 -8.53 0.58
CA ALA A 124 -12.54 -9.24 1.80
C ALA A 124 -13.62 -9.16 2.90
N PHE A 125 -14.23 -7.99 3.09
CA PHE A 125 -15.19 -7.75 4.18
C PHE A 125 -16.66 -7.98 3.78
N PHE A 126 -17.05 -7.62 2.55
CA PHE A 126 -18.45 -7.66 2.12
C PHE A 126 -18.83 -8.93 1.35
N THR A 127 -17.88 -9.84 1.08
CA THR A 127 -18.18 -11.09 0.37
C THR A 127 -17.86 -12.34 1.19
N SER A 128 -18.38 -13.48 0.75
CA SER A 128 -18.12 -14.80 1.36
C SER A 128 -16.71 -15.34 1.10
N ALA A 129 -15.81 -14.57 0.48
CA ALA A 129 -14.46 -15.02 0.12
C ALA A 129 -13.66 -15.55 1.32
N LEU A 130 -13.79 -14.90 2.48
CA LEU A 130 -13.10 -15.22 3.73
C LEU A 130 -14.00 -15.88 4.80
N LYS A 131 -15.27 -16.18 4.47
CA LYS A 131 -16.15 -16.90 5.40
C LYS A 131 -15.70 -18.37 5.49
N LYS A 132 -15.31 -18.78 6.70
CA LYS A 132 -15.15 -20.18 7.06
C LYS A 132 -16.52 -20.83 6.89
N ASP A 133 -16.60 -21.90 6.10
CA ASP A 133 -17.84 -22.69 6.03
C ASP A 133 -18.15 -23.15 7.45
N ALA A 134 -19.34 -22.78 7.94
CA ALA A 134 -19.84 -23.18 9.24
C ALA A 134 -20.22 -24.66 9.21
#